data_AF-A0A229GKT6-F1
#
_entry.id   AF-A0A229GKT6-F1
#
_cell.length_a   1.000
_cell.length_b   1.000
_cell.length_c   1.000
_cell.angle_alpha   90.00
_cell.angle_beta   90.00
_cell.angle_gamma   90.00
#
_symmetry.space_group_name_H-M   'P 1'
#
loop_
_entity.id
_entity.type
_entity.pdbx_description
1 polymer ?
#
loop_
_entity_poly.entity_id
_entity_poly.type
_entity_poly.pdbx_seq_one_letter_code
_entity_poly.pdbx_strand_id
1 'polypeptide(L)'
;MARSRSTRRLVVGDHTYLWSVGHVHKGGKQPDVTACLETLSLRLDGSSGRLLLTFYQPPAIGPTSTIGDRDRGWLNLHEPGVARAFLDAALAQGWQPGAKSGQEVDGWTLFPEALRACRTKSDGGAGFQR
;
A
#
# COMPACT_ATOMS: atom_id res chain seq x y z
N MET A 1 10.50 -13.21 -12.95
CA MET A 1 9.12 -13.75 -13.00
C MET A 1 8.27 -12.92 -12.06
N ALA A 2 7.26 -12.19 -12.56
CA ALA A 2 6.36 -11.44 -11.69
C ALA A 2 5.46 -12.44 -10.96
N ARG A 3 5.63 -12.59 -9.63
CA ARG A 3 4.71 -13.36 -8.80
C ARG A 3 3.29 -12.85 -9.06
N SER A 4 2.35 -13.76 -9.27
CA SER A 4 0.95 -13.50 -9.59
C SER A 4 0.38 -12.49 -8.60
N ARG A 5 0.02 -11.30 -9.10
CA ARG A 5 -0.63 -10.24 -8.34
C ARG A 5 -2.01 -10.74 -7.93
N SER A 6 -2.14 -11.28 -6.72
CA SER A 6 -3.44 -11.60 -6.15
C SER A 6 -4.16 -10.27 -5.93
N THR A 7 -5.06 -9.93 -6.86
CA THR A 7 -5.96 -8.79 -6.72
C THR A 7 -6.97 -9.15 -5.64
N ARG A 8 -6.94 -8.40 -4.54
CA ARG A 8 -7.81 -8.55 -3.37
C ARG A 8 -8.90 -7.48 -3.41
N ARG A 9 -10.02 -7.75 -2.76
CA ARG A 9 -11.15 -6.81 -2.62
C ARG A 9 -11.12 -6.15 -1.24
N LEU A 10 -11.49 -4.88 -1.19
CA LEU A 10 -11.64 -4.08 0.03
C LEU A 10 -12.96 -3.32 -0.06
N VAL A 11 -13.87 -3.57 0.87
CA VAL A 11 -15.18 -2.89 0.93
C VAL A 11 -15.13 -1.75 1.93
N VAL A 12 -15.61 -0.58 1.51
CA VAL A 12 -15.55 0.67 2.28
C VAL A 12 -16.86 1.42 2.07
N GLY A 13 -17.72 1.42 3.08
CA GLY A 13 -19.10 1.88 2.90
C GLY A 13 -19.73 1.13 1.73
N ASP A 14 -20.30 1.88 0.79
CA ASP A 14 -20.93 1.35 -0.43
C ASP A 14 -19.96 1.09 -1.59
N HIS A 15 -18.67 1.44 -1.42
CA HIS A 15 -17.67 1.30 -2.47
C HIS A 15 -16.82 0.04 -2.29
N THR A 16 -16.60 -0.67 -3.39
CA THR A 16 -15.61 -1.74 -3.46
C THR A 16 -14.36 -1.24 -4.15
N TYR A 17 -13.20 -1.44 -3.52
CA TYR A 17 -11.89 -1.20 -4.09
C TYR A 17 -11.18 -2.53 -4.36
N LEU A 18 -10.43 -2.58 -5.45
CA LEU A 18 -9.52 -3.66 -5.77
C LEU A 18 -8.09 -3.22 -5.49
N TRP A 19 -7.31 -4.10 -4.89
CA TRP A 19 -5.94 -3.76 -4.53
C TRP A 19 -4.98 -4.94 -4.73
N SER A 20 -3.73 -4.64 -5.04
CA SER A 20 -2.70 -5.65 -5.23
C SER A 20 -1.34 -5.12 -4.82
N VAL A 21 -0.53 -5.99 -4.21
CA VAL A 21 0.87 -5.72 -3.91
C VAL A 21 1.74 -6.28 -5.02
N GLY A 22 2.78 -5.55 -5.41
CA GLY A 22 3.79 -6.00 -6.34
C GLY A 22 5.15 -5.43 -6.02
N HIS A 23 6.16 -5.85 -6.76
CA HIS A 23 7.49 -5.27 -6.72
C HIS A 23 7.93 -4.88 -8.13
N VAL A 24 8.70 -3.81 -8.25
CA VAL A 24 9.35 -3.37 -9.49
C VAL A 24 10.85 -3.32 -9.25
N HIS A 25 11.63 -4.04 -10.06
CA HIS A 25 13.08 -3.98 -9.99
C HIS A 25 13.59 -2.92 -10.98
N LYS A 26 14.32 -1.91 -10.49
CA LYS A 26 15.00 -0.95 -11.36
C LYS A 26 16.44 -1.39 -11.65
N GLY A 27 16.62 -2.26 -12.64
CA GLY A 27 17.93 -2.66 -13.16
C GLY A 27 17.81 -3.76 -14.22
N GLY A 28 18.50 -3.58 -15.35
CA GLY A 28 18.51 -4.55 -16.44
C GLY A 28 19.39 -5.76 -16.11
N LYS A 29 18.91 -6.96 -16.46
CA LYS A 29 19.54 -8.30 -16.58
C LYS A 29 20.64 -8.79 -15.60
N GLN A 30 21.28 -7.99 -14.76
CA GLN A 30 22.21 -8.45 -13.73
C GLN A 30 21.57 -8.41 -12.34
N PRO A 31 21.73 -9.49 -11.54
CA PRO A 31 21.12 -9.64 -10.21
C PRO A 31 21.92 -8.99 -9.08
N ASP A 32 22.76 -7.99 -9.35
CA ASP A 32 23.48 -7.27 -8.32
C ASP A 32 22.58 -6.16 -7.73
N VAL A 33 21.97 -6.49 -6.58
CA VAL A 33 21.40 -5.56 -5.59
C VAL A 33 20.61 -4.38 -6.18
N THR A 34 19.72 -4.73 -7.10
CA THR A 34 18.86 -3.81 -7.82
C THR A 34 17.89 -3.11 -6.87
N ALA A 35 17.71 -1.79 -6.99
CA ALA A 35 16.73 -1.05 -6.21
C ALA A 35 15.32 -1.66 -6.42
N CYS A 36 14.85 -2.41 -5.43
CA CYS A 36 13.53 -3.03 -5.40
C CYS A 36 12.53 -2.02 -4.85
N LEU A 37 11.49 -1.77 -5.64
CA LEU A 37 10.40 -0.88 -5.26
C LEU A 37 9.20 -1.75 -4.91
N GLU A 38 8.76 -1.72 -3.66
CA GLU A 38 7.45 -2.27 -3.34
C GLU A 38 6.37 -1.34 -3.89
N THR A 39 5.28 -1.92 -4.37
CA THR A 39 4.18 -1.19 -4.99
C THR A 39 2.85 -1.65 -4.44
N LEU A 40 1.98 -0.70 -4.14
CA LEU A 40 0.58 -0.94 -3.81
C LEU A 40 -0.30 -0.30 -4.88
N SER A 41 -1.04 -1.11 -5.61
CA SER A 41 -2.05 -0.64 -6.56
C SER A 41 -3.42 -0.63 -5.89
N LEU A 42 -4.16 0.47 -6.05
CA LEU A 42 -5.53 0.67 -5.56
C LEU A 42 -6.40 1.14 -6.73
N ARG A 43 -7.60 0.59 -6.90
CA ARG A 43 -8.58 1.07 -7.88
C ARG A 43 -9.99 0.88 -7.35
N LEU A 44 -10.92 1.73 -7.77
CA LEU A 44 -12.33 1.48 -7.56
C LEU A 44 -12.80 0.35 -8.50
N ASP A 45 -13.65 -0.55 -7.99
CA ASP A 45 -14.27 -1.59 -8.80
C ASP A 45 -15.09 -0.95 -9.94
N GLY A 46 -15.03 -1.53 -11.14
CA GLY A 46 -15.64 -0.95 -12.33
C GLY A 46 -14.98 0.31 -12.92
N SER A 47 -13.97 0.89 -12.27
CA SER A 47 -13.24 2.07 -12.80
C SER A 47 -11.97 1.69 -13.55
N SER A 48 -11.62 2.47 -14.59
CA SER A 48 -10.36 2.29 -15.35
C SER A 48 -9.15 2.92 -14.66
N GLY A 49 -9.35 3.97 -13.88
CA GLY A 49 -8.29 4.64 -13.11
C GLY A 49 -7.80 3.80 -11.93
N ARG A 50 -6.49 3.82 -11.71
CA ARG A 50 -5.84 3.24 -10.53
C ARG A 50 -4.86 4.23 -9.91
N LEU A 51 -4.72 4.17 -8.60
CA LEU A 51 -3.60 4.74 -7.87
C LEU A 51 -2.50 3.68 -7.74
N LEU A 52 -1.28 4.05 -8.11
CA LEU A 52 -0.08 3.25 -7.89
C LEU A 52 0.79 3.98 -6.86
N LEU A 53 0.96 3.36 -5.69
CA LEU A 53 1.90 3.83 -4.68
C LEU A 53 3.21 3.08 -4.86
N THR A 54 4.31 3.81 -5.02
CA THR A 54 5.65 3.24 -5.17
C THR A 54 6.48 3.60 -3.96
N PHE A 55 7.07 2.60 -3.31
CA PHE A 55 7.92 2.79 -2.13
C PHE A 55 9.37 2.53 -2.52
N TYR A 56 10.16 3.60 -2.65
CA TYR A 56 11.60 3.47 -2.82
C TYR A 56 12.24 3.09 -1.49
N GLN A 57 12.68 1.85 -1.36
CA GLN A 57 13.45 1.42 -0.19
C GLN A 57 14.86 1.05 -0.69
N PRO A 58 15.94 1.52 -0.05
CA PRO A 58 17.26 0.92 -0.27
C PRO A 58 17.15 -0.58 0.04
N PRO A 59 18.00 -1.44 -0.55
CA PRO A 59 17.93 -2.89 -0.37
C PRO A 59 17.89 -3.23 1.12
N ALA A 60 16.70 -3.48 1.64
CA ALA A 60 16.46 -3.68 3.04
C ALA A 60 16.56 -5.18 3.34
N ILE A 61 17.32 -5.50 4.38
CA ILE A 61 17.44 -6.84 4.95
C ILE A 61 16.13 -7.11 5.73
N GLY A 62 15.03 -7.35 5.02
CA GLY A 62 13.70 -7.56 5.60
C GLY A 62 12.77 -8.37 4.70
N PRO A 63 11.70 -8.96 5.25
CA PRO A 63 10.74 -9.74 4.47
C PRO A 63 10.06 -8.88 3.41
N THR A 64 9.91 -9.45 2.21
CA THR A 64 9.27 -8.81 1.05
C THR A 64 7.88 -8.26 1.40
N SER A 65 7.50 -7.09 0.86
CA SER A 65 6.19 -6.44 1.07
C SER A 65 5.91 -5.85 2.45
N THR A 66 6.95 -5.68 3.26
CA THR A 66 6.91 -4.85 4.46
C THR A 66 7.69 -3.56 4.22
N ILE A 67 7.04 -2.43 4.42
CA ILE A 67 7.64 -1.10 4.26
C ILE A 67 7.75 -0.42 5.63
N GLY A 68 8.86 0.28 5.84
CA GLY A 68 9.15 0.92 7.12
C GLY A 68 10.63 0.90 7.47
N ASP A 69 10.91 1.38 8.67
CA ASP A 69 12.24 1.32 9.28
C ASP A 69 12.08 1.17 10.80
N ARG A 70 13.17 0.81 11.50
CA ARG A 70 13.21 0.73 12.96
C ARG A 70 12.72 2.00 13.66
N ASP A 71 12.95 3.18 13.09
CA ASP A 71 12.53 4.46 13.67
C ASP A 71 11.01 4.70 13.54
N ARG A 72 10.42 4.28 12.42
CA ARG A 72 9.01 4.58 12.10
C ARG A 72 8.05 3.42 12.38
N GLY A 73 8.55 2.20 12.48
CA GLY A 73 7.74 0.98 12.51
C GLY A 73 7.49 0.41 11.12
N TRP A 74 6.94 -0.81 11.10
CA TRP A 74 6.78 -1.62 9.89
C TRP A 74 5.31 -1.80 9.54
N LEU A 75 4.97 -1.67 8.25
CA LEU A 75 3.64 -1.94 7.71
C LEU A 75 3.72 -3.03 6.65
N ASN A 76 2.94 -4.09 6.84
CA ASN A 76 2.79 -5.15 5.85
C ASN A 76 1.72 -4.76 4.83
N LEU A 77 2.12 -4.57 3.56
CA LEU A 77 1.21 -4.18 2.50
C LEU A 77 0.16 -5.25 2.23
N HIS A 78 0.38 -6.52 2.58
CA HIS A 78 -0.63 -7.60 2.42
C HIS A 78 -1.76 -7.53 3.45
N GLU A 79 -1.65 -6.68 4.47
CA GLU A 79 -2.72 -6.53 5.45
C GLU A 79 -3.84 -5.63 4.91
N PRO A 80 -5.10 -6.09 4.93
CA PRO A 80 -6.22 -5.29 4.45
C PRO A 80 -6.39 -3.99 5.25
N GLY A 81 -6.04 -4.00 6.55
CA GLY A 81 -6.05 -2.81 7.40
C GLY A 81 -5.04 -1.75 6.96
N VAL A 82 -3.87 -2.17 6.47
CA VAL A 82 -2.82 -1.30 5.93
C VAL A 82 -3.22 -0.76 4.57
N ALA A 83 -3.72 -1.61 3.68
CA ALA A 83 -4.24 -1.18 2.38
C ALA A 83 -5.38 -0.16 2.54
N ARG A 84 -6.27 -0.37 3.52
CA ARG A 84 -7.32 0.59 3.89
C ARG A 84 -6.75 1.92 4.38
N ALA A 85 -5.73 1.89 5.22
CA ALA A 85 -5.10 3.10 5.75
C ALA A 85 -4.46 3.94 4.63
N PHE A 86 -3.79 3.31 3.67
CA PHE A 86 -3.26 4.01 2.49
C PHE A 86 -4.37 4.57 1.58
N LEU A 87 -5.46 3.82 1.40
CA LEU A 87 -6.63 4.30 0.68
C LEU A 87 -7.21 5.56 1.33
N ASP A 88 -7.42 5.56 2.64
CA ASP A 88 -7.94 6.72 3.37
C ASP A 88 -7.02 7.93 3.28
N ALA A 89 -5.71 7.73 3.44
CA ALA A 89 -4.72 8.79 3.29
C ALA A 89 -4.72 9.38 1.87
N ALA A 90 -4.84 8.54 0.84
CA ALA A 90 -4.92 9.00 -0.56
C ALA A 90 -6.19 9.81 -0.83
N LEU A 91 -7.34 9.35 -0.34
CA LEU A 91 -8.61 10.08 -0.44
C LEU A 91 -8.54 11.44 0.26
N ALA A 92 -7.95 11.50 1.46
CA ALA A 92 -7.76 12.74 2.20
C ALA A 92 -6.82 13.73 1.47
N GLN A 93 -5.84 13.22 0.71
CA GLN A 93 -4.99 14.04 -0.15
C GLN A 93 -5.63 14.42 -1.50
N GLY A 94 -6.90 14.05 -1.73
CA GLY A 94 -7.65 14.45 -2.92
C GLY A 94 -7.49 13.49 -4.10
N TRP A 95 -6.99 12.27 -3.90
CA TRP A 95 -7.11 11.25 -4.94
C TRP A 95 -8.59 10.99 -5.26
N GLN A 96 -8.94 11.02 -6.55
CA GLN A 96 -10.31 10.84 -7.03
C GLN A 96 -10.48 9.44 -7.62
N PRO A 97 -11.13 8.50 -6.90
CA PRO A 97 -11.44 7.18 -7.42
C PRO A 97 -12.42 7.32 -8.59
N GLY A 98 -12.09 6.75 -9.75
CA GLY A 98 -12.92 6.85 -10.96
C GLY A 98 -12.44 7.87 -11.99
N ALA A 99 -11.39 8.66 -11.69
CA ALA A 99 -10.70 9.43 -12.71
C ALA A 99 -10.24 8.52 -13.86
N LYS A 100 -10.37 8.99 -15.12
CA LYS A 100 -10.02 8.17 -16.30
C LYS A 100 -8.53 7.85 -16.37
N SER A 101 -7.68 8.75 -15.88
CA SER A 101 -6.23 8.57 -15.80
C SER A 101 -5.82 7.87 -14.51
N GLY A 102 -4.88 6.94 -14.61
CA GLY A 102 -4.18 6.42 -13.44
C GLY A 102 -3.24 7.48 -12.87
N GLN A 103 -2.99 7.41 -11.56
CA GLN A 103 -2.08 8.30 -10.85
C GLN A 103 -0.99 7.46 -10.19
N GLU A 104 0.26 7.88 -10.31
CA GLU A 104 1.38 7.31 -9.56
C GLU A 104 1.85 8.32 -8.52
N VAL A 105 2.06 7.86 -7.29
CA VAL A 105 2.47 8.69 -6.15
C VAL A 105 3.56 7.97 -5.38
N ASP A 106 4.52 8.72 -4.84
CA ASP A 106 5.48 8.19 -3.88
C ASP A 106 4.74 7.81 -2.58
N GLY A 107 4.70 6.51 -2.29
CA GLY A 107 3.95 5.96 -1.15
C GLY A 107 4.47 6.45 0.20
N TRP A 108 5.73 6.91 0.29
CA TRP A 108 6.28 7.47 1.52
C TRP A 108 5.58 8.76 1.96
N THR A 109 4.97 9.50 1.03
CA THR A 109 4.19 10.70 1.34
C THR A 109 2.92 10.41 2.14
N LEU A 110 2.34 9.21 1.97
CA LEU A 110 1.15 8.75 2.67
C LEU A 110 1.45 7.88 3.89
N PHE A 111 2.69 7.39 4.00
CA PHE A 111 3.11 6.45 5.05
C PHE A 111 2.86 6.96 6.48
N PRO A 112 3.16 8.22 6.86
CA PRO A 112 2.94 8.69 8.23
C PRO A 112 1.47 8.61 8.65
N GLU A 113 0.55 8.93 7.75
CA GLU A 113 -0.88 8.90 8.02
C GLU A 113 -1.40 7.46 8.07
N ALA A 114 -0.95 6.60 7.15
CA ALA A 114 -1.29 5.19 7.16
C ALA A 114 -0.82 4.49 8.46
N LEU A 115 0.39 4.80 8.90
CA LEU A 115 0.96 4.30 10.16
C LEU A 115 0.14 4.75 11.36
N ARG A 116 -0.21 6.04 11.45
CA ARG A 116 -1.06 6.58 12.51
C ARG A 116 -2.40 5.85 12.58
N ALA A 117 -3.09 5.70 11.45
CA ALA A 117 -4.37 5.01 11.37
C ALA A 117 -4.27 3.53 11.81
N CYS A 118 -3.18 2.83 11.48
CA CYS A 118 -2.97 1.45 11.93
C CYS A 118 -2.72 1.35 13.45
N ARG A 119 -2.03 2.34 14.03
CA ARG A 119 -1.78 2.39 15.49
C ARG A 119 -3.03 2.70 16.28
N THR A 120 -3.85 3.65 15.84
CA THR A 120 -5.13 3.99 16.51
C THR A 120 -6.10 2.80 16.55
N LYS A 121 -6.11 1.97 15.49
CA LYS A 121 -6.92 0.74 15.47
C LYS A 121 -6.44 -0.32 16.46
N SER A 122 -5.15 -0.33 16.80
CA SER A 122 -4.59 -1.26 17.78
C SER A 122 -4.91 -0.83 19.22
N ASP A 123 -5.11 0.47 19.45
CA ASP A 123 -5.44 1.05 20.77
C ASP A 123 -6.95 0.97 21.10
N GLY A 124 -7.82 1.01 20.08
CA GLY A 124 -9.28 0.85 20.24
C GLY A 124 -9.77 -0.59 20.48
N GLY A 125 -8.87 -1.55 20.67
CA GLY A 125 -9.16 -2.98 20.78
C GLY A 125 -9.09 -3.57 22.19
N ALA A 126 -8.96 -2.77 23.25
CA ALA A 126 -9.06 -3.25 24.64
C ALA A 126 -10.49 -3.07 25.18
N GLY A 127 -11.48 -3.58 24.46
CA GLY A 127 -12.82 -3.81 24.98
C GLY A 127 -12.82 -5.14 25.73
N PHE A 128 -12.55 -5.09 27.04
CA PHE A 128 -12.76 -6.22 27.96
C PHE A 128 -14.24 -6.66 27.86
N GLN A 129 -14.50 -7.81 27.23
CA GLN A 129 -15.77 -8.52 27.40
C GLN A 129 -15.55 -9.62 28.44
N ARG A 130 -16.13 -9.32 29.61
CA ARG A 130 -16.49 -10.14 30.79
C ARG A 130 -16.01 -11.59 30.86
#